data_AF-A0A1M2UV89-F1
#
_entry.id   AF-A0A1M2UV89-F1
#
_cell.length_a   1.000
_cell.length_b   1.000
_cell.length_c   1.000
_cell.angle_alpha   90.00
_cell.angle_beta   90.00
_cell.angle_gamma   90.00
#
_symmetry.space_group_name_H-M   'P 1'
#
loop_
_entity.id
_entity.type
_entity.pdbx_description
1 polymer ?
#
loop_
_entity_poly.entity_id
_entity_poly.type
_entity_poly.pdbx_seq_one_letter_code
_entity_poly.pdbx_strand_id
1 'polypeptide(L)'
;MGTELYLTNDNGEFQYQEGETVTFKIGQLTLGSAKGGATISPRDIASEAGSINVARVLQTLDDDGDPTNGITISADVRSKAASVATPRNIGETANLDEIESEITSLSSNKDAPLVTADQAEAHLEETLSSISGRDVTSCSDAGAEQLSAADFNGLTLGLIDDEETLLFQFRSDNKFTEYNSGDNNRAVTWNGDWTYDPSTQKLTLEFINEYEEQDGDEFRICSAGNRIIADAEDGTGYLYRLNMTIDGPRAAGTYLLKYPANEANAELGAVLTLGTDSHLKYFEGEAPTSATVTYGEGEASINWNDESNDKLYFLSGQPTRTAIYLDFAEDDGSFQRIGVAKATAPIVKDKPTADDLAGKSLLFRSNEDDEVVVFELNHDGTYVSFYNDSYDVNDEREGAERREDNWTITEGVLHLDEDGDTQERWRIALAQNTTYWALKDDENEQEINKIDSVSISKPLIADSFLGTYDISIPTENNAKEVLTISAGGSCDYSGTGCNWSIDENGKGVITFASGSDARGNVWQMADRSNGYIFVMTHDNNRDDVEPGYMTRR
;
A
#
# COMPACT_ATOMS: atom_id res chain seq x y z
N MET A 1 -22.78 28.20 -8.44
CA MET A 1 -21.61 27.53 -7.85
C MET A 1 -22.17 26.43 -6.98
N GLY A 2 -21.75 25.17 -7.19
CA GLY A 2 -22.20 24.05 -6.38
C GLY A 2 -21.83 24.27 -4.92
N THR A 3 -22.75 23.95 -4.00
CA THR A 3 -22.54 24.00 -2.55
C THR A 3 -22.24 22.63 -1.95
N GLU A 4 -22.08 21.62 -2.80
CA GLU A 4 -21.83 20.24 -2.38
C GLU A 4 -20.36 20.05 -2.08
N LEU A 5 -20.08 19.39 -0.95
CA LEU A 5 -18.74 19.00 -0.53
C LEU A 5 -18.66 17.49 -0.65
N TYR A 6 -17.73 17.01 -1.47
CA TYR A 6 -17.39 15.61 -1.60
C TYR A 6 -16.05 15.39 -0.90
N LEU A 7 -15.92 14.25 -0.22
CA LEU A 7 -14.64 13.82 0.34
C LEU A 7 -13.83 13.15 -0.78
N THR A 8 -12.57 13.56 -0.97
CA THR A 8 -11.62 12.80 -1.78
C THR A 8 -11.34 11.48 -1.07
N ASN A 9 -11.52 10.36 -1.76
CA ASN A 9 -11.37 9.05 -1.13
C ASN A 9 -9.89 8.65 -0.95
N ASP A 10 -9.65 7.48 -0.36
CA ASP A 10 -8.31 7.00 -0.03
C ASP A 10 -7.44 6.73 -1.28
N ASN A 11 -8.05 6.60 -2.46
CA ASN A 11 -7.35 6.46 -3.75
C ASN A 11 -7.08 7.82 -4.44
N GLY A 12 -7.43 8.94 -3.81
CA GLY A 12 -7.30 10.27 -4.41
C GLY A 12 -8.42 10.64 -5.40
N GLU A 13 -9.46 9.83 -5.52
CA GLU A 13 -10.57 10.07 -6.46
C GLU A 13 -11.54 11.12 -5.92
N PHE A 14 -12.07 11.95 -6.81
CA PHE A 14 -13.01 13.01 -6.48
C PHE A 14 -14.13 13.12 -7.53
N GLN A 15 -15.28 13.61 -7.10
CA GLN A 15 -16.45 13.77 -7.96
C GLN A 15 -16.57 15.20 -8.47
N TYR A 16 -16.90 15.35 -9.74
CA TYR A 16 -17.21 16.64 -10.34
C TYR A 16 -18.18 16.50 -11.51
N GLN A 17 -18.92 17.58 -11.81
CA GLN A 17 -19.74 17.73 -13.00
C GLN A 17 -18.92 18.31 -14.16
N GLU A 18 -19.14 17.79 -15.36
CA GLU A 18 -18.40 18.22 -16.54
C GLU A 18 -18.46 19.75 -16.73
N GLY A 19 -17.28 20.37 -16.93
CA GLY A 19 -17.13 21.81 -17.15
C GLY A 19 -17.12 22.67 -15.88
N GLU A 20 -17.31 22.09 -14.70
CA GLU A 20 -17.26 22.84 -13.44
C GLU A 20 -15.83 23.15 -12.97
N THR A 21 -15.73 24.09 -12.03
CA THR A 21 -14.47 24.42 -11.35
C THR A 21 -14.52 23.80 -9.96
N VAL A 22 -13.56 22.93 -9.68
CA VAL A 22 -13.41 22.23 -8.41
C VAL A 22 -12.44 23.00 -7.53
N THR A 23 -12.74 23.09 -6.23
CA THR A 23 -11.85 23.71 -5.23
C THR A 23 -11.46 22.66 -4.20
N PHE A 24 -10.15 22.45 -4.05
CA PHE A 24 -9.59 21.48 -3.12
C PHE A 24 -9.22 22.17 -1.81
N LYS A 25 -9.52 21.53 -0.68
CA LYS A 25 -9.28 22.07 0.67
C LYS A 25 -9.13 20.96 1.71
N ILE A 26 -8.42 21.26 2.79
CA ILE A 26 -8.39 20.48 4.03
C ILE A 26 -9.01 21.34 5.12
N GLY A 27 -10.26 21.07 5.50
CA GLY A 27 -10.98 21.91 6.46
C GLY A 27 -11.05 23.38 5.99
N GLN A 28 -10.44 24.28 6.76
CA GLN A 28 -10.36 25.72 6.47
C GLN A 28 -9.10 26.13 5.66
N LEU A 29 -8.31 25.16 5.21
CA LEU A 29 -7.12 25.38 4.37
C LEU A 29 -7.48 25.13 2.90
N THR A 30 -7.67 26.19 2.11
CA THR A 30 -7.84 26.09 0.66
C THR A 30 -6.50 25.76 0.01
N LEU A 31 -6.44 24.69 -0.77
CA LEU A 31 -5.25 24.29 -1.52
C LEU A 31 -5.19 25.01 -2.87
N GLY A 32 -6.33 25.12 -3.55
CA GLY A 32 -6.45 25.79 -4.85
C GLY A 32 -7.70 25.37 -5.62
N SER A 33 -7.82 25.82 -6.87
CA SER A 33 -8.96 25.50 -7.73
C SER A 33 -8.55 25.31 -9.18
N ALA A 34 -9.19 24.37 -9.87
CA ALA A 34 -8.98 24.12 -11.30
C ALA A 34 -10.30 23.74 -11.99
N LYS A 35 -10.31 23.68 -13.33
CA LYS A 35 -11.38 22.99 -14.04
C LYS A 35 -11.31 21.50 -13.72
N GLY A 36 -12.46 20.87 -13.46
CA GLY A 36 -12.51 19.42 -13.21
C GLY A 36 -11.94 18.65 -14.40
N GLY A 37 -11.16 17.62 -14.12
CA GLY A 37 -10.47 16.77 -15.11
C GLY A 37 -10.17 15.41 -14.53
N ALA A 38 -9.79 14.46 -15.39
CA ALA A 38 -9.48 13.08 -15.00
C ALA A 38 -8.29 12.98 -14.02
N THR A 39 -7.36 13.94 -14.09
CA THR A 39 -6.24 14.05 -13.16
C THR A 39 -6.01 15.52 -12.84
N ILE A 40 -5.83 15.82 -11.56
CA ILE A 40 -5.55 17.16 -11.06
C ILE A 40 -4.38 17.06 -10.08
N SER A 41 -3.36 17.87 -10.30
CA SER A 41 -2.17 17.96 -9.47
C SER A 41 -2.07 19.32 -8.76
N PRO A 42 -1.17 19.47 -7.77
CA PRO A 42 -0.83 20.78 -7.21
C PRO A 42 -0.45 21.83 -8.27
N ARG A 43 0.15 21.43 -9.40
CA ARG A 43 0.53 22.32 -10.51
C ARG A 43 -0.69 22.87 -11.26
N ASP A 44 -1.84 22.21 -11.20
CA ASP A 44 -3.07 22.63 -11.89
C ASP A 44 -3.90 23.63 -11.08
N ILE A 45 -3.78 23.59 -9.74
CA ILE A 45 -4.66 24.32 -8.83
C ILE A 45 -4.02 25.59 -8.23
N ALA A 46 -2.72 25.79 -8.41
CA ALA A 46 -1.96 26.89 -7.82
C ALA A 46 -0.82 27.38 -8.74
N SER A 47 -0.23 28.53 -8.40
CA SER A 47 1.00 29.00 -9.07
C SER A 47 2.19 28.07 -8.80
N GLU A 48 3.32 28.21 -9.49
CA GLU A 48 4.52 27.39 -9.23
C GLU A 48 4.92 27.38 -7.74
N ALA A 49 5.12 28.56 -7.13
CA ALA A 49 5.40 28.66 -5.70
C ALA A 49 4.23 28.15 -4.83
N GLY A 50 2.99 28.39 -5.25
CA GLY A 50 1.79 27.90 -4.56
C GLY A 50 1.67 26.38 -4.56
N SER A 51 2.03 25.73 -5.67
CA SER A 51 1.99 24.28 -5.85
C SER A 51 3.00 23.59 -4.95
N ILE A 52 4.19 24.19 -4.77
CA ILE A 52 5.19 23.73 -3.81
C ILE A 52 4.64 23.90 -2.39
N ASN A 53 3.99 25.01 -2.05
CA ASN A 53 3.36 25.18 -0.74
C ASN A 53 2.27 24.14 -0.48
N VAL A 54 1.44 23.83 -1.48
CA VAL A 54 0.43 22.76 -1.39
C VAL A 54 1.10 21.41 -1.14
N ALA A 55 2.14 21.06 -1.91
CA ALA A 55 2.88 19.81 -1.72
C ALA A 55 3.53 19.72 -0.32
N ARG A 56 4.14 20.82 0.16
CA ARG A 56 4.70 20.89 1.52
C ARG A 56 3.63 20.63 2.58
N VAL A 57 2.45 21.26 2.48
CA VAL A 57 1.36 21.04 3.43
C VAL A 57 0.85 19.60 3.37
N LEU A 58 0.65 19.04 2.17
CA LEU A 58 0.18 17.66 2.01
C LEU A 58 1.15 16.66 2.65
N GLN A 59 2.45 16.76 2.36
CA GLN A 59 3.47 15.85 2.91
C GLN A 59 3.68 16.05 4.42
N THR A 60 3.51 17.27 4.94
CA THR A 60 3.62 17.54 6.39
C THR A 60 2.43 17.00 7.19
N LEU A 61 1.26 16.95 6.55
CA LEU A 61 0.01 16.49 7.15
C LEU A 61 -0.29 15.01 6.90
N ASP A 62 0.63 14.33 6.24
CA ASP A 62 0.59 12.88 6.02
C ASP A 62 0.59 12.12 7.37
N ASP A 63 -0.21 11.06 7.49
CA ASP A 63 -0.51 10.45 8.79
C ASP A 63 0.68 9.67 9.36
N ASP A 64 1.46 9.01 8.50
CA ASP A 64 2.69 8.28 8.84
C ASP A 64 3.99 9.05 8.52
N GLY A 65 3.86 10.16 7.78
CA GLY A 65 4.96 11.05 7.44
C GLY A 65 5.89 10.53 6.34
N ASP A 66 5.51 9.50 5.59
CA ASP A 66 6.27 9.00 4.45
C ASP A 66 5.47 9.11 3.14
N PRO A 67 5.65 10.22 2.39
CA PRO A 67 4.83 10.46 1.21
C PRO A 67 5.13 9.50 0.04
N THR A 68 6.15 8.65 0.15
CA THR A 68 6.59 7.74 -0.93
C THR A 68 5.68 6.52 -1.08
N ASN A 69 4.88 6.22 -0.05
CA ASN A 69 3.89 5.15 -0.01
C ASN A 69 2.44 5.66 -0.29
N GLY A 70 2.27 6.95 -0.56
CA GLY A 70 0.97 7.63 -0.65
C GLY A 70 0.94 8.85 0.27
N ILE A 71 -0.15 9.64 0.24
CA ILE A 71 -0.36 10.70 1.23
C ILE A 71 -1.75 10.52 1.82
N THR A 72 -1.80 10.33 3.14
CA THR A 72 -3.04 10.10 3.87
C THR A 72 -3.33 11.26 4.81
N ILE A 73 -4.38 12.04 4.51
CA ILE A 73 -4.83 13.12 5.39
C ILE A 73 -5.92 12.59 6.32
N SER A 74 -5.56 12.23 7.56
CA SER A 74 -6.49 11.55 8.47
C SER A 74 -7.70 12.40 8.93
N ALA A 75 -8.77 11.73 9.37
CA ALA A 75 -9.98 12.40 9.84
C ALA A 75 -9.74 13.39 10.99
N ASP A 76 -8.79 13.10 11.88
CA ASP A 76 -8.37 14.01 12.97
C ASP A 76 -7.71 15.28 12.41
N VAL A 77 -6.77 15.14 11.48
CA VAL A 77 -6.15 16.28 10.77
C VAL A 77 -7.22 17.13 10.09
N ARG A 78 -8.17 16.50 9.38
CA ARG A 78 -9.29 17.21 8.73
C ARG A 78 -10.16 17.96 9.74
N SER A 79 -10.46 17.36 10.89
CA SER A 79 -11.27 17.96 11.96
C SER A 79 -10.57 19.15 12.62
N LYS A 80 -9.28 19.01 12.95
CA LYS A 80 -8.44 20.12 13.45
C LYS A 80 -8.41 21.26 12.44
N ALA A 81 -8.16 20.95 11.17
CA ALA A 81 -8.11 21.94 10.09
C ALA A 81 -9.48 22.64 9.88
N ALA A 82 -10.60 21.93 10.07
CA ALA A 82 -11.94 22.51 10.01
C ALA A 82 -12.23 23.46 11.18
N SER A 83 -11.56 23.25 12.32
CA SER A 83 -11.71 24.04 13.55
C SER A 83 -10.76 25.23 13.64
N VAL A 84 -9.86 25.42 12.66
CA VAL A 84 -8.95 26.57 12.62
C VAL A 84 -9.76 27.87 12.50
N ALA A 85 -9.48 28.83 13.39
CA ALA A 85 -10.23 30.08 13.47
C ALA A 85 -9.99 31.01 12.27
N THR A 86 -8.82 30.93 11.63
CA THR A 86 -8.44 31.78 10.49
C THR A 86 -8.29 30.91 9.24
N PRO A 87 -9.22 30.98 8.28
CA PRO A 87 -9.05 30.29 7.00
C PRO A 87 -7.77 30.72 6.29
N ARG A 88 -7.08 29.77 5.66
CA ARG A 88 -5.84 30.01 4.91
C ARG A 88 -6.03 29.60 3.45
N ASN A 89 -5.44 30.36 2.54
CA ASN A 89 -5.27 29.93 1.15
C ASN A 89 -3.81 29.54 0.94
N ILE A 90 -3.52 28.25 1.00
CA ILE A 90 -2.16 27.70 0.92
C ILE A 90 -1.55 27.98 -0.46
N GLY A 91 -2.32 27.76 -1.53
CA GLY A 91 -1.86 28.01 -2.90
C GLY A 91 -1.56 29.49 -3.23
N GLU A 92 -2.05 30.42 -2.41
CA GLU A 92 -1.79 31.87 -2.52
C GLU A 92 -0.88 32.42 -1.40
N THR A 93 -0.42 31.58 -0.48
CA THR A 93 0.43 32.00 0.64
C THR A 93 1.82 32.36 0.11
N ALA A 94 2.29 33.59 0.38
CA ALA A 94 3.58 34.08 -0.13
C ALA A 94 4.79 33.43 0.56
N ASN A 95 4.68 33.14 1.86
CA ASN A 95 5.74 32.52 2.65
C ASN A 95 5.12 31.53 3.65
N LEU A 96 5.23 30.24 3.36
CA LEU A 96 4.63 29.20 4.20
C LEU A 96 5.33 29.07 5.55
N ASP A 97 6.62 29.42 5.64
CA ASP A 97 7.40 29.31 6.88
C ASP A 97 6.87 30.27 7.98
N GLU A 98 6.20 31.36 7.59
CA GLU A 98 5.55 32.28 8.55
C GLU A 98 4.36 31.65 9.28
N ILE A 99 3.79 30.57 8.74
CA ILE A 99 2.67 29.84 9.34
C ILE A 99 3.02 28.38 9.66
N GLU A 100 4.31 28.04 9.72
CA GLU A 100 4.80 26.68 10.03
C GLU A 100 4.10 26.11 11.28
N SER A 101 4.12 26.85 12.39
CA SER A 101 3.52 26.38 13.66
C SER A 101 2.02 26.12 13.57
N GLU A 102 1.30 26.81 12.66
CA GLU A 102 -0.13 26.57 12.44
C GLU A 102 -0.30 25.24 11.71
N ILE A 103 0.49 24.99 10.66
CA ILE A 103 0.43 23.75 9.87
C ILE A 103 0.87 22.55 10.70
N THR A 104 2.04 22.59 11.35
CA THR A 104 2.57 21.46 12.11
C THR A 104 1.71 21.12 13.33
N SER A 105 0.97 22.09 13.89
CA SER A 105 0.01 21.81 14.96
C SER A 105 -1.19 20.93 14.53
N LEU A 106 -1.46 20.84 13.23
CA LEU A 106 -2.52 20.01 12.68
C LEU A 106 -2.08 18.56 12.46
N SER A 107 -0.77 18.34 12.24
CA SER A 107 -0.21 17.02 11.91
C SER A 107 -0.50 15.97 12.98
N SER A 108 -0.57 14.71 12.53
CA SER A 108 -0.63 13.55 13.42
C SER A 108 0.68 13.37 14.18
N ASN A 109 1.81 13.71 13.55
CA ASN A 109 3.11 13.75 14.20
C ASN A 109 3.44 15.18 14.66
N LYS A 110 3.25 15.46 15.96
CA LYS A 110 3.44 16.80 16.54
C LYS A 110 4.90 17.28 16.52
N ASP A 111 5.85 16.37 16.34
CA ASP A 111 7.27 16.67 16.32
C ASP A 111 7.81 16.79 14.88
N ALA A 112 6.98 16.53 13.86
CA ALA A 112 7.38 16.66 12.47
C ALA A 112 7.58 18.14 12.10
N PRO A 113 8.75 18.52 11.52
CA PRO A 113 8.93 19.86 10.98
C PRO A 113 8.10 20.05 9.72
N LEU A 114 7.89 21.30 9.32
CA LEU A 114 7.34 21.58 7.99
C LEU A 114 8.30 21.06 6.92
N VAL A 115 7.80 20.22 6.01
CA VAL A 115 8.57 19.67 4.89
C VAL A 115 9.21 20.81 4.08
N THR A 116 10.46 20.64 3.66
CA THR A 116 11.19 21.68 2.92
C THR A 116 10.66 21.80 1.49
N ALA A 117 10.89 22.95 0.83
CA ALA A 117 10.48 23.16 -0.56
C ALA A 117 11.14 22.13 -1.50
N ASP A 118 12.44 21.86 -1.33
CA ASP A 118 13.20 20.93 -2.17
C ASP A 118 12.67 19.48 -2.06
N GLN A 119 12.38 19.01 -0.83
CA GLN A 119 11.78 17.69 -0.63
C GLN A 119 10.39 17.61 -1.25
N ALA A 120 9.57 18.65 -1.05
CA ALA A 120 8.22 18.67 -1.57
C ALA A 120 8.18 18.68 -3.10
N GLU A 121 9.06 19.46 -3.73
CA GLU A 121 9.21 19.51 -5.18
C GLU A 121 9.76 18.19 -5.73
N ALA A 122 10.77 17.59 -5.11
CA ALA A 122 11.32 16.31 -5.56
C ALA A 122 10.27 15.19 -5.57
N HIS A 123 9.43 15.11 -4.52
CA HIS A 123 8.31 14.17 -4.45
C HIS A 123 7.24 14.49 -5.50
N LEU A 124 6.84 15.76 -5.62
CA LEU A 124 5.83 16.18 -6.61
C LEU A 124 6.26 15.84 -8.04
N GLU A 125 7.51 16.12 -8.41
CA GLU A 125 8.02 15.80 -9.74
C GLU A 125 8.12 14.28 -9.98
N GLU A 126 8.46 13.50 -8.95
CA GLU A 126 8.43 12.03 -9.03
C GLU A 126 7.02 11.51 -9.32
N THR A 127 6.01 12.02 -8.61
CA THR A 127 4.60 11.64 -8.83
C THR A 127 4.08 12.11 -10.19
N LEU A 128 4.41 13.33 -10.63
CA LEU A 128 4.00 13.84 -11.95
C LEU A 128 4.63 13.02 -13.08
N SER A 129 5.88 12.62 -12.90
CA SER A 129 6.57 11.73 -13.83
C SER A 129 5.85 10.38 -13.92
N SER A 130 5.40 9.82 -12.80
CA SER A 130 4.76 8.50 -12.78
C SER A 130 3.38 8.42 -13.43
N ILE A 131 2.71 9.57 -13.56
CA ILE A 131 1.42 9.68 -14.27
C ILE A 131 1.55 10.14 -15.73
N SER A 132 2.75 10.48 -16.18
CA SER A 132 2.99 10.96 -17.54
C SER A 132 2.72 9.87 -18.59
N GLY A 133 1.90 10.19 -19.59
CA GLY A 133 1.51 9.26 -20.66
C GLY A 133 0.50 8.19 -20.26
N ARG A 134 -0.14 8.31 -19.07
CA ARG A 134 -1.16 7.34 -18.62
C ARG A 134 -2.42 7.31 -19.48
N ASP A 135 -2.73 8.40 -20.16
CA ASP A 135 -3.85 8.55 -21.07
C ASP A 135 -3.63 7.92 -22.45
N VAL A 136 -2.38 7.54 -22.76
CA VAL A 136 -2.03 6.80 -23.97
C VAL A 136 -2.14 5.30 -23.68
N THR A 137 -3.08 4.63 -24.36
CA THR A 137 -3.41 3.22 -24.12
C THR A 137 -3.06 2.31 -25.29
N SER A 138 -2.65 2.85 -26.44
CA SER A 138 -2.15 2.06 -27.57
C SER A 138 -1.12 2.83 -28.40
N CYS A 139 -0.33 2.13 -29.21
CA CYS A 139 0.59 2.75 -30.16
C CYS A 139 -0.09 3.43 -31.36
N SER A 140 -1.42 3.39 -31.41
CA SER A 140 -2.21 4.11 -32.42
C SER A 140 -2.72 5.46 -31.90
N ASP A 141 -2.56 5.74 -30.61
CA ASP A 141 -3.02 6.99 -30.01
C ASP A 141 -2.12 8.17 -30.39
N ALA A 142 -2.70 9.37 -30.41
CA ALA A 142 -1.99 10.58 -30.85
C ALA A 142 -0.81 10.96 -29.94
N GLY A 143 -0.80 10.52 -28.69
CA GLY A 143 0.28 10.75 -27.72
C GLY A 143 1.39 9.69 -27.73
N ALA A 144 1.25 8.63 -28.54
CA ALA A 144 2.27 7.60 -28.65
C ALA A 144 3.49 8.09 -29.45
N GLU A 145 4.66 7.95 -28.86
CA GLU A 145 5.94 8.37 -29.45
C GLU A 145 6.68 7.17 -30.05
N GLN A 146 7.27 7.36 -31.24
CA GLN A 146 8.04 6.31 -31.89
C GLN A 146 9.40 6.14 -31.22
N LEU A 147 9.78 4.89 -30.97
CA LEU A 147 11.13 4.55 -30.56
C LEU A 147 12.06 4.48 -31.76
N SER A 148 13.35 4.60 -31.50
CA SER A 148 14.47 4.29 -32.38
C SER A 148 15.23 3.09 -31.83
N ALA A 149 16.02 2.42 -32.68
CA ALA A 149 16.87 1.32 -32.22
C ALA A 149 17.88 1.74 -31.13
N ALA A 150 18.23 3.03 -31.05
CA ALA A 150 19.14 3.52 -30.02
C ALA A 150 18.49 3.57 -28.64
N ASP A 151 17.17 3.70 -28.56
CA ASP A 151 16.43 3.81 -27.29
C ASP A 151 16.41 2.50 -26.50
N PHE A 152 16.69 1.37 -27.15
CA PHE A 152 16.81 0.05 -26.52
C PHE A 152 18.20 -0.22 -25.93
N ASN A 153 19.23 0.56 -26.29
CA ASN A 153 20.59 0.28 -25.83
C ASN A 153 20.75 0.58 -24.34
N GLY A 154 20.87 -0.46 -23.50
CA GLY A 154 20.94 -0.31 -22.05
C GLY A 154 19.58 -0.07 -21.39
N LEU A 155 18.48 -0.23 -22.15
CA LEU A 155 17.14 -0.03 -21.65
C LEU A 155 16.78 -1.14 -20.67
N THR A 156 16.26 -0.78 -19.51
CA THR A 156 15.66 -1.72 -18.57
C THR A 156 14.18 -1.38 -18.39
N LEU A 157 13.33 -2.39 -18.55
CA LEU A 157 11.88 -2.27 -18.44
C LEU A 157 11.35 -3.28 -17.43
N GLY A 158 10.46 -2.86 -16.55
CA GLY A 158 9.74 -3.73 -15.63
C GLY A 158 8.25 -3.81 -15.98
N LEU A 159 7.67 -5.00 -15.88
CA LEU A 159 6.22 -5.21 -15.88
C LEU A 159 5.86 -5.81 -14.53
N ILE A 160 4.78 -5.29 -13.94
CA ILE A 160 4.18 -5.81 -12.72
C ILE A 160 2.70 -5.90 -13.03
N ASP A 161 2.18 -7.12 -13.07
CA ASP A 161 0.78 -7.46 -13.19
C ASP A 161 0.41 -8.45 -12.09
N ASP A 162 -0.88 -8.73 -11.93
CA ASP A 162 -1.38 -9.65 -10.90
C ASP A 162 -0.93 -11.10 -11.18
N GLU A 163 -0.75 -11.47 -12.45
CA GLU A 163 -0.33 -12.82 -12.86
C GLU A 163 1.19 -12.95 -13.02
N GLU A 164 1.91 -11.88 -13.35
CA GLU A 164 3.31 -11.96 -13.75
C GLU A 164 4.13 -10.71 -13.37
N THR A 165 5.40 -10.93 -13.00
CA THR A 165 6.39 -9.87 -12.83
C THR A 165 7.59 -10.15 -13.74
N LEU A 166 7.89 -9.18 -14.60
CA LEU A 166 8.97 -9.27 -15.59
C LEU A 166 9.98 -8.14 -15.44
N LEU A 167 11.25 -8.43 -15.70
CA LEU A 167 12.29 -7.43 -15.91
C LEU A 167 13.09 -7.73 -17.18
N PHE A 168 12.98 -6.86 -18.17
CA PHE A 168 13.77 -6.90 -19.40
C PHE A 168 15.00 -6.00 -19.29
N GLN A 169 16.16 -6.53 -19.64
CA GLN A 169 17.41 -5.79 -19.75
C GLN A 169 17.95 -5.90 -21.18
N PHE A 170 17.81 -4.83 -21.94
CA PHE A 170 18.29 -4.72 -23.31
C PHE A 170 19.73 -4.22 -23.33
N ARG A 171 20.59 -4.89 -24.11
CA ARG A 171 22.01 -4.58 -24.23
C ARG A 171 22.33 -4.05 -25.63
N SER A 172 23.40 -3.26 -25.70
CA SER A 172 23.84 -2.58 -26.93
C SER A 172 24.38 -3.51 -28.02
N ASP A 173 24.59 -4.78 -27.71
CA ASP A 173 25.02 -5.84 -28.63
C ASP A 173 23.85 -6.65 -29.22
N ASN A 174 22.65 -6.06 -29.22
CA ASN A 174 21.40 -6.68 -29.67
C ASN A 174 20.97 -7.90 -28.86
N LYS A 175 21.48 -8.05 -27.64
CA LYS A 175 21.05 -9.10 -26.71
C LYS A 175 20.10 -8.55 -25.66
N PHE A 176 19.22 -9.40 -25.15
CA PHE A 176 18.43 -9.10 -23.97
C PHE A 176 18.52 -10.23 -22.94
N THR A 177 18.17 -9.89 -21.71
CA THR A 177 17.88 -10.83 -20.63
C THR A 177 16.51 -10.47 -20.09
N GLU A 178 15.65 -11.46 -19.92
CA GLU A 178 14.37 -11.34 -19.23
C GLU A 178 14.44 -12.17 -17.94
N TYR A 179 14.07 -11.54 -16.82
CA TYR A 179 13.77 -12.23 -15.58
C TYR A 179 12.26 -12.29 -15.44
N ASN A 180 11.74 -13.50 -15.27
CA ASN A 180 10.32 -13.77 -15.33
C ASN A 180 9.91 -14.59 -14.10
N SER A 181 8.77 -14.26 -13.48
CA SER A 181 8.20 -15.03 -12.36
C SER A 181 7.71 -16.43 -12.75
N GLY A 182 7.29 -16.58 -14.00
CA GLY A 182 6.86 -17.80 -14.69
C GLY A 182 5.39 -18.14 -14.48
N ASP A 183 4.72 -18.70 -15.50
CA ASP A 183 3.30 -19.12 -15.48
C ASP A 183 2.99 -20.26 -14.47
N ASN A 184 4.01 -20.99 -14.04
CA ASN A 184 3.91 -22.10 -13.08
C ASN A 184 5.03 -22.04 -12.04
N ASN A 185 5.40 -20.81 -11.64
CA ASN A 185 6.12 -20.60 -10.39
C ASN A 185 7.54 -21.17 -10.32
N ARG A 186 8.26 -21.12 -11.42
CA ARG A 186 9.72 -21.17 -11.37
C ARG A 186 10.19 -19.90 -12.02
N ALA A 187 10.84 -19.06 -11.23
CA ALA A 187 11.45 -17.88 -11.79
C ALA A 187 12.47 -18.34 -12.84
N VAL A 188 12.31 -17.86 -14.07
CA VAL A 188 13.16 -18.24 -15.21
C VAL A 188 13.90 -17.04 -15.73
N THR A 189 15.05 -17.31 -16.35
CA THR A 189 15.79 -16.30 -17.10
C THR A 189 15.82 -16.68 -18.57
N TRP A 190 15.28 -15.83 -19.44
CA TRP A 190 15.43 -15.98 -20.88
C TRP A 190 16.50 -15.04 -21.41
N ASN A 191 17.35 -15.60 -22.27
CA ASN A 191 18.42 -14.84 -22.90
C ASN A 191 18.28 -14.99 -24.40
N GLY A 192 18.32 -13.86 -25.11
CA GLY A 192 18.01 -13.86 -26.52
C GLY A 192 18.60 -12.68 -27.28
N ASP A 193 18.20 -12.59 -28.54
CA ASP A 193 18.48 -11.49 -29.45
C ASP A 193 17.23 -10.62 -29.59
N TRP A 194 17.42 -9.31 -29.77
CA TRP A 194 16.34 -8.39 -30.08
C TRP A 194 16.63 -7.62 -31.36
N THR A 195 15.57 -7.36 -32.14
CA THR A 195 15.62 -6.49 -33.33
C THR A 195 14.45 -5.53 -33.34
N TYR A 196 14.65 -4.34 -33.90
CA TYR A 196 13.61 -3.31 -33.99
C TYR A 196 13.54 -2.70 -35.40
N ASP A 197 12.36 -2.76 -36.02
CA ASP A 197 12.06 -2.08 -37.27
C ASP A 197 11.30 -0.76 -37.01
N PRO A 198 11.97 0.41 -37.12
CA PRO A 198 11.34 1.71 -36.87
C PRO A 198 10.27 2.07 -37.89
N SER A 199 10.25 1.44 -39.08
CA SER A 199 9.24 1.73 -40.11
C SER A 199 7.87 1.14 -39.77
N THR A 200 7.86 0.04 -39.03
CA THR A 200 6.66 -0.67 -38.57
C THR A 200 6.47 -0.59 -37.06
N GLN A 201 7.41 0.02 -36.32
CA GLN A 201 7.46 0.10 -34.85
C GLN A 201 7.51 -1.29 -34.21
N LYS A 202 8.21 -2.22 -34.83
CA LYS A 202 8.08 -3.63 -34.52
C LYS A 202 9.32 -4.12 -33.78
N LEU A 203 9.15 -4.54 -32.53
CA LEU A 203 10.18 -5.21 -31.74
C LEU A 203 9.99 -6.72 -31.87
N THR A 204 11.06 -7.43 -32.19
CA THR A 204 11.09 -8.90 -32.20
C THR A 204 12.12 -9.36 -31.18
N LEU A 205 11.72 -10.26 -30.29
CA LEU A 205 12.56 -10.97 -29.34
C LEU A 205 12.72 -12.42 -29.83
N GLU A 206 13.94 -12.92 -29.92
CA GLU A 206 14.22 -14.31 -30.28
C GLU A 206 15.00 -14.96 -29.15
N PHE A 207 14.51 -16.08 -28.61
CA PHE A 207 15.14 -16.78 -27.50
C PHE A 207 14.97 -18.30 -27.61
N ILE A 208 15.67 -19.03 -26.75
CA ILE A 208 15.52 -20.49 -26.63
C ILE A 208 14.66 -20.74 -25.40
N ASN A 209 13.50 -21.39 -25.58
CA ASN A 209 12.60 -21.69 -24.49
C ASN A 209 13.08 -22.92 -23.67
N GLU A 210 12.31 -23.28 -22.65
CA GLU A 210 12.59 -24.38 -21.73
C GLU A 210 12.69 -25.78 -22.39
N TYR A 211 12.21 -25.92 -23.63
CA TYR A 211 12.29 -27.16 -24.42
C TYR A 211 13.49 -27.21 -25.36
N GLU A 212 14.42 -26.25 -25.24
CA GLU A 212 15.54 -26.05 -26.16
C GLU A 212 15.09 -25.75 -27.61
N GLU A 213 13.88 -25.21 -27.78
CA GLU A 213 13.33 -24.81 -29.08
C GLU A 213 13.48 -23.29 -29.29
N GLN A 214 13.69 -22.89 -30.55
CA GLN A 214 13.70 -21.47 -30.90
C GLN A 214 12.27 -20.94 -30.80
N ASP A 215 12.10 -19.92 -29.96
CA ASP A 215 10.86 -19.21 -29.72
C ASP A 215 11.06 -17.71 -29.97
N GLY A 216 9.97 -16.96 -29.97
CA GLY A 216 10.09 -15.53 -30.05
C GLY A 216 8.76 -14.79 -30.06
N ASP A 217 8.83 -13.59 -29.51
CA ASP A 217 7.70 -12.69 -29.38
C ASP A 217 7.87 -11.46 -30.25
N GLU A 218 6.73 -10.92 -30.64
CA GLU A 218 6.68 -9.85 -31.61
C GLU A 218 5.58 -8.86 -31.25
N PHE A 219 5.99 -7.61 -31.05
CA PHE A 219 5.11 -6.56 -30.56
C PHE A 219 5.28 -5.30 -31.40
N ARG A 220 4.17 -4.60 -31.61
CA ARG A 220 4.24 -3.20 -31.99
C ARG A 220 4.51 -2.37 -30.73
N ILE A 221 5.55 -1.55 -30.73
CA ILE A 221 6.05 -0.90 -29.52
C ILE A 221 6.19 0.62 -29.69
N CYS A 222 5.84 1.35 -28.65
CA CYS A 222 5.95 2.81 -28.62
C CYS A 222 6.17 3.32 -27.20
N SER A 223 6.58 4.57 -27.10
CA SER A 223 6.77 5.27 -25.84
C SER A 223 5.54 6.11 -25.48
N ALA A 224 5.21 6.17 -24.20
CA ALA A 224 4.27 7.14 -23.65
C ALA A 224 4.77 7.59 -22.27
N GLY A 225 5.38 8.77 -22.19
CA GLY A 225 6.00 9.24 -20.94
C GLY A 225 7.00 8.22 -20.37
N ASN A 226 6.75 7.75 -19.14
CA ASN A 226 7.63 6.80 -18.46
C ASN A 226 7.38 5.33 -18.79
N ARG A 227 6.35 5.03 -19.59
CA ARG A 227 5.99 3.68 -19.99
C ARG A 227 6.32 3.41 -21.46
N ILE A 228 6.48 2.14 -21.75
CA ILE A 228 6.54 1.54 -23.06
C ILE A 228 5.25 0.74 -23.23
N ILE A 229 4.55 0.98 -24.33
CA ILE A 229 3.34 0.24 -24.68
C ILE A 229 3.76 -0.84 -25.69
N ALA A 230 3.38 -2.07 -25.43
CA ALA A 230 3.56 -3.21 -26.32
C ALA A 230 2.18 -3.70 -26.79
N ASP A 231 1.79 -3.33 -28.00
CA ASP A 231 0.58 -3.83 -28.67
C ASP A 231 0.89 -5.20 -29.32
N ALA A 232 0.36 -6.26 -28.72
CA ALA A 232 0.40 -7.64 -29.21
C ALA A 232 -0.92 -8.02 -29.91
N GLU A 233 -1.00 -9.23 -30.48
CA GLU A 233 -2.25 -9.72 -31.09
C GLU A 233 -3.34 -10.07 -30.06
N ASP A 234 -2.92 -10.46 -28.86
CA ASP A 234 -3.75 -10.92 -27.73
C ASP A 234 -4.05 -9.84 -26.69
N GLY A 235 -3.31 -8.74 -26.68
CA GLY A 235 -3.54 -7.63 -25.77
C GLY A 235 -2.52 -6.50 -25.88
N THR A 236 -2.70 -5.47 -25.07
CA THR A 236 -1.73 -4.38 -24.93
C THR A 236 -1.09 -4.46 -23.54
N GLY A 237 0.23 -4.65 -23.50
CA GLY A 237 1.04 -4.63 -22.29
C GLY A 237 1.64 -3.24 -22.01
N TYR A 238 1.86 -2.94 -20.74
CA TYR A 238 2.46 -1.68 -20.28
C TYR A 238 3.70 -1.96 -19.46
N LEU A 239 4.87 -1.65 -20.01
CA LEU A 239 6.16 -1.80 -19.34
C LEU A 239 6.67 -0.45 -18.85
N TYR A 240 7.38 -0.44 -17.73
CA TYR A 240 7.82 0.76 -17.06
C TYR A 240 9.35 0.88 -17.09
N ARG A 241 9.85 2.07 -17.43
CA ARG A 241 11.28 2.35 -17.37
C ARG A 241 11.78 2.46 -15.93
N LEU A 242 13.07 2.24 -15.73
CA LEU A 242 13.74 2.59 -14.49
C LEU A 242 13.57 4.07 -14.16
N ASN A 243 13.41 4.36 -12.88
CA ASN A 243 13.49 5.71 -12.34
C ASN A 243 14.94 6.12 -12.16
N MET A 244 15.56 6.63 -13.24
CA MET A 244 16.94 7.11 -13.22
C MET A 244 17.17 8.28 -12.27
N THR A 245 16.10 8.91 -11.76
CA THR A 245 16.21 10.00 -10.78
C THR A 245 16.31 9.50 -9.34
N ILE A 246 16.19 8.20 -9.10
CA ILE A 246 16.37 7.56 -7.80
C ILE A 246 17.86 7.24 -7.59
N ASP A 247 18.40 7.74 -6.48
CA ASP A 247 19.75 7.49 -5.96
C ASP A 247 19.65 7.04 -4.49
N GLY A 248 20.76 6.86 -3.78
CA GLY A 248 20.74 6.37 -2.38
C GLY A 248 19.80 7.13 -1.43
N PRO A 249 19.96 8.46 -1.28
CA PRO A 249 19.04 9.26 -0.47
C PRO A 249 17.58 9.17 -0.92
N ARG A 250 17.32 9.10 -2.23
CA ARG A 250 15.95 8.98 -2.76
C ARG A 250 15.42 7.56 -2.74
N ALA A 251 16.25 6.53 -2.63
CA ALA A 251 15.85 5.13 -2.49
C ALA A 251 15.67 4.75 -1.02
N ALA A 252 16.15 5.57 -0.08
CA ALA A 252 15.94 5.33 1.33
C ALA A 252 14.44 5.30 1.68
N GLY A 253 14.05 4.39 2.55
CA GLY A 253 12.65 4.11 2.87
C GLY A 253 12.44 2.68 3.33
N THR A 254 11.20 2.36 3.70
CA THR A 254 10.78 0.99 4.02
C THR A 254 9.93 0.44 2.89
N TYR A 255 10.16 -0.82 2.51
CA TYR A 255 9.50 -1.49 1.40
C TYR A 255 8.97 -2.84 1.85
N LEU A 256 7.72 -3.12 1.52
CA LEU A 256 7.14 -4.45 1.62
C LEU A 256 7.47 -5.20 0.33
N LEU A 257 8.35 -6.19 0.43
CA LEU A 257 8.66 -7.13 -0.64
C LEU A 257 7.70 -8.30 -0.54
N LYS A 258 7.00 -8.55 -1.64
CA LYS A 258 6.24 -9.78 -1.85
C LYS A 258 6.77 -10.51 -3.07
N TYR A 259 6.91 -11.82 -2.95
CA TYR A 259 7.10 -12.71 -4.09
C TYR A 259 5.73 -13.21 -4.56
N PRO A 260 5.54 -13.44 -5.87
CA PRO A 260 4.34 -14.11 -6.37
C PRO A 260 4.13 -15.45 -5.64
N ALA A 261 2.90 -15.69 -5.17
CA ALA A 261 2.53 -16.96 -4.55
C ALA A 261 2.75 -18.12 -5.52
N ASN A 262 3.01 -19.31 -4.99
CA ASN A 262 3.18 -20.50 -5.80
C ASN A 262 2.65 -21.80 -5.20
N GLU A 263 2.54 -22.84 -6.04
CA GLU A 263 2.13 -24.19 -5.61
C GLU A 263 2.98 -24.75 -4.45
N ALA A 264 4.21 -24.25 -4.28
CA ALA A 264 5.13 -24.72 -3.24
C ALA A 264 5.21 -23.80 -2.01
N ASN A 265 4.78 -22.53 -2.11
CA ASN A 265 4.89 -21.52 -1.05
C ASN A 265 3.81 -20.45 -1.20
N ALA A 266 3.22 -20.00 -0.09
CA ALA A 266 2.30 -18.87 -0.09
C ALA A 266 2.99 -17.55 -0.51
N GLU A 267 2.29 -16.41 -0.42
CA GLU A 267 2.85 -15.07 -0.64
C GLU A 267 3.97 -14.72 0.37
N LEU A 268 5.15 -15.30 0.17
CA LEU A 268 6.32 -15.05 1.00
C LEU A 268 6.83 -13.63 0.74
N GLY A 269 7.55 -13.08 1.71
CA GLY A 269 8.07 -11.74 1.58
C GLY A 269 9.10 -11.35 2.62
N ALA A 270 9.43 -10.07 2.57
CA ALA A 270 10.27 -9.40 3.55
C ALA A 270 9.86 -7.94 3.71
N VAL A 271 10.25 -7.32 4.82
CA VAL A 271 10.26 -5.86 4.94
C VAL A 271 11.71 -5.39 4.88
N LEU A 272 12.01 -4.57 3.86
CA LEU A 272 13.33 -4.00 3.61
C LEU A 272 13.34 -2.56 4.09
N THR A 273 14.29 -2.16 4.92
CA THR A 273 14.53 -0.76 5.26
C THR A 273 15.87 -0.31 4.71
N LEU A 274 15.84 0.47 3.63
CA LEU A 274 17.00 1.09 3.00
C LEU A 274 17.33 2.40 3.73
N GLY A 275 18.51 2.47 4.33
CA GLY A 275 19.04 3.65 5.00
C GLY A 275 19.74 4.61 4.04
N THR A 276 19.72 5.90 4.38
CA THR A 276 20.50 6.94 3.66
C THR A 276 22.01 6.77 3.81
N ASP A 277 22.44 5.90 4.74
CA ASP A 277 23.82 5.56 5.04
C ASP A 277 24.30 4.28 4.32
N SER A 278 23.59 3.84 3.27
CA SER A 278 23.92 2.64 2.50
C SER A 278 23.87 1.33 3.31
N HIS A 279 23.05 1.27 4.35
CA HIS A 279 22.75 0.04 5.06
C HIS A 279 21.31 -0.40 4.80
N LEU A 280 21.10 -1.71 4.74
CA LEU A 280 19.80 -2.34 4.66
C LEU A 280 19.52 -3.06 5.97
N LYS A 281 18.31 -2.93 6.51
CA LYS A 281 17.73 -3.90 7.43
C LYS A 281 16.76 -4.80 6.68
N TYR A 282 16.77 -6.08 6.97
CA TYR A 282 15.90 -7.07 6.37
C TYR A 282 15.12 -7.80 7.48
N PHE A 283 13.80 -7.77 7.36
CA PHE A 283 12.86 -8.32 8.34
C PHE A 283 12.00 -9.39 7.67
N GLU A 284 11.95 -10.56 8.29
CA GLU A 284 11.17 -11.74 7.89
C GLU A 284 10.83 -12.57 9.15
N GLY A 285 10.38 -13.82 9.03
CA GLY A 285 10.07 -14.68 10.18
C GLY A 285 11.31 -15.01 11.04
N GLU A 286 12.48 -15.06 10.41
CA GLU A 286 13.76 -15.22 11.09
C GLU A 286 14.29 -13.92 11.73
N ALA A 287 15.34 -14.05 12.55
CA ALA A 287 15.91 -12.89 13.24
C ALA A 287 16.37 -11.82 12.23
N PRO A 288 16.02 -10.53 12.43
CA PRO A 288 16.36 -9.49 11.46
C PRO A 288 17.85 -9.44 11.15
N THR A 289 18.18 -9.37 9.86
CA THR A 289 19.55 -9.31 9.35
C THR A 289 19.84 -7.95 8.73
N SER A 290 21.09 -7.73 8.33
CA SER A 290 21.51 -6.47 7.72
C SER A 290 22.51 -6.69 6.60
N ALA A 291 22.45 -5.83 5.59
CA ALA A 291 23.37 -5.80 4.46
C ALA A 291 23.87 -4.38 4.19
N THR A 292 24.84 -4.27 3.28
CA THR A 292 25.24 -2.96 2.73
C THR A 292 24.68 -2.77 1.33
N VAL A 293 24.44 -1.53 0.93
CA VAL A 293 23.79 -1.22 -0.35
C VAL A 293 24.66 -0.31 -1.18
N THR A 294 24.89 -0.70 -2.43
CA THR A 294 25.54 0.13 -3.43
C THR A 294 24.47 0.63 -4.41
N TYR A 295 24.37 1.95 -4.55
CA TYR A 295 23.38 2.58 -5.41
C TYR A 295 23.94 2.94 -6.78
N GLY A 296 23.17 2.65 -7.82
CA GLY A 296 23.29 3.18 -9.16
C GLY A 296 22.04 3.99 -9.54
N GLU A 297 21.98 4.48 -10.77
CA GLU A 297 20.77 5.18 -11.27
C GLU A 297 19.61 4.19 -11.42
N GLY A 298 18.58 4.32 -10.59
CA GLY A 298 17.41 3.44 -10.62
C GLY A 298 17.66 1.99 -10.18
N GLU A 299 18.85 1.68 -9.66
CA GLU A 299 19.23 0.35 -9.16
C GLU A 299 19.86 0.45 -7.77
N ALA A 300 19.52 -0.47 -6.87
CA ALA A 300 20.24 -0.72 -5.63
C ALA A 300 20.73 -2.17 -5.58
N SER A 301 22.05 -2.35 -5.40
CA SER A 301 22.68 -3.66 -5.19
C SER A 301 22.80 -3.94 -3.70
N ILE A 302 22.13 -4.99 -3.23
CA ILE A 302 22.20 -5.47 -1.86
C ILE A 302 23.40 -6.43 -1.77
N ASN A 303 24.34 -6.10 -0.89
CA ASN A 303 25.58 -6.84 -0.72
C ASN A 303 25.48 -7.59 0.61
N TRP A 304 25.03 -8.83 0.51
CA TRP A 304 25.03 -9.81 1.60
C TRP A 304 26.47 -10.24 1.91
N ASN A 305 26.68 -10.81 3.10
CA ASN A 305 28.00 -11.29 3.48
C ASN A 305 28.23 -12.69 2.89
N ASP A 306 29.27 -12.86 2.10
CA ASP A 306 29.70 -14.16 1.53
C ASP A 306 28.71 -14.82 0.53
N GLU A 307 27.79 -14.05 -0.04
CA GLU A 307 26.74 -14.51 -0.95
C GLU A 307 26.65 -13.64 -2.22
N SER A 308 25.83 -14.04 -3.18
CA SER A 308 25.56 -13.25 -4.39
C SER A 308 24.77 -11.98 -4.05
N ASN A 309 24.93 -10.95 -4.89
CA ASN A 309 24.27 -9.67 -4.67
C ASN A 309 22.85 -9.67 -5.25
N ASP A 310 21.86 -9.42 -4.40
CA ASP A 310 20.49 -9.14 -4.84
C ASP A 310 20.35 -7.73 -5.38
N LYS A 311 19.28 -7.51 -6.16
CA LYS A 311 19.07 -6.28 -6.91
C LYS A 311 17.67 -5.74 -6.73
N LEU A 312 17.56 -4.43 -6.53
CA LEU A 312 16.32 -3.66 -6.57
C LEU A 312 16.35 -2.70 -7.76
N TYR A 313 15.34 -2.77 -8.63
CA TYR A 313 15.19 -1.92 -9.81
C TYR A 313 13.96 -1.03 -9.66
N PHE A 314 14.17 0.27 -9.40
CA PHE A 314 13.07 1.22 -9.13
C PHE A 314 12.38 1.64 -10.42
N LEU A 315 11.05 1.57 -10.46
CA LEU A 315 10.25 1.89 -11.63
C LEU A 315 9.71 3.32 -11.58
N SER A 316 9.74 4.02 -12.70
CA SER A 316 9.38 5.45 -12.81
C SER A 316 7.90 5.75 -13.01
N GLY A 317 7.09 4.75 -13.40
CA GLY A 317 5.67 4.94 -13.73
C GLY A 317 4.67 4.44 -12.68
N GLN A 318 5.17 3.98 -11.53
CA GLN A 318 4.34 3.43 -10.46
C GLN A 318 3.84 4.55 -9.52
N PRO A 319 2.58 4.46 -9.03
CA PRO A 319 1.96 5.51 -8.21
C PRO A 319 2.64 5.69 -6.85
N THR A 320 3.14 4.60 -6.27
CA THR A 320 4.03 4.60 -5.12
C THR A 320 5.42 4.19 -5.57
N ARG A 321 6.45 4.54 -4.80
CA ARG A 321 7.79 4.11 -5.13
C ARG A 321 7.85 2.58 -5.06
N THR A 322 8.08 1.97 -6.21
CA THR A 322 8.02 0.52 -6.39
C THR A 322 9.30 0.07 -7.09
N ALA A 323 9.84 -1.06 -6.65
CA ALA A 323 10.99 -1.69 -7.27
C ALA A 323 10.74 -3.17 -7.54
N ILE A 324 11.34 -3.69 -8.60
CA ILE A 324 11.44 -5.14 -8.83
C ILE A 324 12.68 -5.65 -8.09
N TYR A 325 12.50 -6.67 -7.26
CA TYR A 325 13.55 -7.39 -6.55
C TYR A 325 13.98 -8.61 -7.33
N LEU A 326 15.28 -8.79 -7.55
CA LEU A 326 15.86 -10.04 -8.05
C LEU A 326 16.73 -10.67 -6.97
N ASP A 327 16.42 -11.93 -6.67
CA ASP A 327 17.11 -12.81 -5.74
C ASP A 327 18.09 -13.72 -6.50
N PHE A 328 19.32 -13.83 -6.01
CA PHE A 328 20.36 -14.68 -6.59
C PHE A 328 20.92 -15.66 -5.57
N ALA A 329 21.13 -16.90 -6.02
CA ALA A 329 21.62 -17.99 -5.18
C ALA A 329 22.98 -17.67 -4.53
N GLU A 330 23.09 -18.04 -3.27
CA GLU A 330 24.31 -17.89 -2.47
C GLU A 330 25.51 -18.64 -3.06
N ASP A 331 25.29 -19.81 -3.65
CA ASP A 331 26.33 -20.76 -4.01
C ASP A 331 26.91 -20.55 -5.42
N ASP A 332 26.07 -20.28 -6.42
CA ASP A 332 26.50 -20.12 -7.81
C ASP A 332 26.07 -18.80 -8.47
N GLY A 333 25.27 -17.98 -7.75
CA GLY A 333 24.75 -16.72 -8.26
C GLY A 333 23.73 -16.85 -9.38
N SER A 334 23.11 -18.03 -9.54
CA SER A 334 21.99 -18.19 -10.44
C SER A 334 20.80 -17.36 -9.95
N PHE A 335 20.02 -16.82 -10.88
CA PHE A 335 18.73 -16.21 -10.54
C PHE A 335 17.81 -17.25 -9.87
N GLN A 336 17.16 -16.86 -8.78
CA GLN A 336 16.31 -17.75 -7.98
C GLN A 336 14.86 -17.27 -7.95
N ARG A 337 14.64 -15.97 -7.68
CA ARG A 337 13.30 -15.41 -7.49
C ARG A 337 13.23 -13.97 -7.96
N ILE A 338 12.04 -13.57 -8.37
CA ILE A 338 11.67 -12.18 -8.65
C ILE A 338 10.48 -11.79 -7.79
N GLY A 339 10.51 -10.60 -7.23
CA GLY A 339 9.44 -10.08 -6.39
C GLY A 339 9.26 -8.59 -6.59
N VAL A 340 8.27 -8.03 -5.89
CA VAL A 340 7.94 -6.61 -5.97
C VAL A 340 8.06 -5.99 -4.58
N ALA A 341 8.93 -4.99 -4.48
CA ALA A 341 9.14 -4.18 -3.28
C ALA A 341 8.39 -2.85 -3.43
N LYS A 342 7.27 -2.68 -2.73
CA LYS A 342 6.47 -1.44 -2.73
C LYS A 342 6.75 -0.64 -1.46
N ALA A 343 6.96 0.67 -1.59
CA ALA A 343 7.13 1.55 -0.43
C ALA A 343 5.95 1.40 0.54
N THR A 344 6.26 1.36 1.84
CA THR A 344 5.29 1.08 2.90
C THR A 344 5.66 1.86 4.17
N ALA A 345 4.81 1.80 5.19
CA ALA A 345 4.99 2.57 6.42
C ALA A 345 6.36 2.30 7.09
N PRO A 346 7.08 3.34 7.53
CA PRO A 346 8.40 3.17 8.15
C PRO A 346 8.37 2.33 9.44
N ILE A 347 9.28 1.37 9.56
CA ILE A 347 9.47 0.65 10.82
C ILE A 347 10.02 1.61 11.89
N VAL A 348 9.27 1.75 12.98
CA VAL A 348 9.67 2.49 14.18
C VAL A 348 10.31 1.58 15.23
N LYS A 349 9.92 0.29 15.26
CA LYS A 349 10.45 -0.70 16.21
C LYS A 349 10.48 -2.08 15.58
N ASP A 350 11.68 -2.60 15.32
CA ASP A 350 11.92 -3.92 14.71
C ASP A 350 11.76 -5.10 15.67
N LYS A 351 11.70 -4.83 16.99
CA LYS A 351 11.43 -5.81 18.05
C LYS A 351 10.50 -5.24 19.12
N PRO A 352 9.18 -5.30 18.93
CA PRO A 352 8.23 -4.89 19.94
C PRO A 352 8.23 -5.79 21.18
N THR A 353 7.68 -5.23 22.25
CA THR A 353 7.52 -5.83 23.58
C THR A 353 6.05 -5.83 23.96
N ALA A 354 5.69 -6.52 25.04
CA ALA A 354 4.30 -6.59 25.49
C ALA A 354 3.71 -5.20 25.78
N ASP A 355 4.51 -4.27 26.31
CA ASP A 355 4.06 -2.90 26.60
C ASP A 355 3.69 -2.11 25.33
N ASP A 356 4.24 -2.46 24.17
CA ASP A 356 3.90 -1.79 22.91
C ASP A 356 2.58 -2.29 22.31
N LEU A 357 2.21 -3.56 22.60
CA LEU A 357 1.08 -4.26 22.00
C LEU A 357 -0.13 -4.40 22.94
N ALA A 358 0.09 -4.44 24.26
CA ALA A 358 -0.97 -4.64 25.22
C ALA A 358 -2.00 -3.50 25.19
N GLY A 359 -3.29 -3.87 25.14
CA GLY A 359 -4.43 -2.96 24.99
C GLY A 359 -4.68 -2.50 23.55
N LYS A 360 -3.93 -3.00 22.55
CA LYS A 360 -4.15 -2.67 21.14
C LYS A 360 -5.13 -3.66 20.50
N SER A 361 -5.89 -3.15 19.53
CA SER A 361 -6.51 -4.00 18.52
C SER A 361 -5.70 -3.96 17.23
N LEU A 362 -5.49 -5.13 16.63
CA LEU A 362 -4.76 -5.33 15.38
C LEU A 362 -5.77 -5.79 14.33
N LEU A 363 -5.79 -5.12 13.19
CA LEU A 363 -6.90 -5.08 12.25
C LEU A 363 -6.39 -5.44 10.85
N PHE A 364 -6.74 -6.62 10.37
CA PHE A 364 -6.36 -7.11 9.05
C PHE A 364 -7.53 -7.08 8.07
N ARG A 365 -7.22 -6.80 6.81
CA ARG A 365 -8.18 -6.70 5.70
C ARG A 365 -7.52 -7.09 4.37
N SER A 366 -7.86 -8.25 3.81
CA SER A 366 -7.49 -8.65 2.43
C SER A 366 -8.61 -8.32 1.44
N ASN A 367 -8.45 -7.28 0.61
CA ASN A 367 -9.49 -6.93 -0.37
C ASN A 367 -9.73 -8.02 -1.42
N GLU A 368 -8.70 -8.79 -1.75
CA GLU A 368 -8.73 -9.86 -2.75
C GLU A 368 -9.57 -11.04 -2.25
N ASP A 369 -9.27 -11.51 -1.05
CA ASP A 369 -9.94 -12.65 -0.43
C ASP A 369 -11.19 -12.25 0.35
N ASP A 370 -11.54 -10.96 0.37
CA ASP A 370 -12.61 -10.40 1.21
C ASP A 370 -12.52 -10.80 2.70
N GLU A 371 -11.30 -10.88 3.23
CA GLU A 371 -11.05 -11.27 4.62
C GLU A 371 -11.00 -10.08 5.57
N VAL A 372 -11.43 -10.31 6.81
CA VAL A 372 -11.44 -9.38 7.93
C VAL A 372 -11.08 -10.15 9.20
N VAL A 373 -9.94 -9.78 9.79
CA VAL A 373 -9.48 -10.37 11.05
C VAL A 373 -9.19 -9.27 12.07
N VAL A 374 -9.65 -9.47 13.29
CA VAL A 374 -9.41 -8.57 14.42
C VAL A 374 -8.76 -9.37 15.53
N PHE A 375 -7.67 -8.85 16.10
CA PHE A 375 -7.10 -9.31 17.37
C PHE A 375 -7.21 -8.20 18.41
N GLU A 376 -7.83 -8.44 19.55
CA GLU A 376 -7.78 -7.57 20.72
C GLU A 376 -6.79 -8.13 21.74
N LEU A 377 -5.61 -7.54 21.86
CA LEU A 377 -4.56 -8.00 22.79
C LEU A 377 -4.78 -7.36 24.17
N ASN A 378 -5.28 -8.11 25.15
CA ASN A 378 -5.58 -7.58 26.48
C ASN A 378 -4.31 -7.42 27.35
N HIS A 379 -4.35 -6.49 28.30
CA HIS A 379 -3.25 -6.24 29.24
C HIS A 379 -2.91 -7.40 30.18
N ASP A 380 -3.82 -8.36 30.36
CA ASP A 380 -3.61 -9.52 31.22
C ASP A 380 -2.93 -10.71 30.51
N GLY A 381 -2.55 -10.53 29.24
CA GLY A 381 -1.92 -11.57 28.43
C GLY A 381 -2.93 -12.50 27.74
N THR A 382 -4.23 -12.17 27.76
CA THR A 382 -5.24 -12.84 26.93
C THR A 382 -5.49 -12.05 25.64
N TYR A 383 -5.95 -12.71 24.59
CA TYR A 383 -6.47 -12.04 23.39
C TYR A 383 -7.85 -12.56 23.02
N VAL A 384 -8.58 -11.76 22.27
CA VAL A 384 -9.81 -12.17 21.57
C VAL A 384 -9.59 -11.97 20.09
N SER A 385 -9.95 -12.93 19.24
CA SER A 385 -10.00 -12.70 17.80
C SER A 385 -11.39 -12.91 17.21
N PHE A 386 -11.64 -12.21 16.11
CA PHE A 386 -12.81 -12.36 15.25
C PHE A 386 -12.31 -12.46 13.82
N TYR A 387 -12.69 -13.51 13.09
CA TYR A 387 -12.13 -13.78 11.77
C TYR A 387 -13.12 -14.48 10.84
N ASN A 388 -12.87 -14.38 9.54
CA ASN A 388 -13.65 -15.03 8.49
C ASN A 388 -12.77 -15.66 7.39
N ASP A 389 -11.49 -15.87 7.69
CA ASP A 389 -10.45 -16.41 6.83
C ASP A 389 -10.26 -17.94 7.01
N SER A 390 -11.26 -18.63 7.59
CA SER A 390 -11.28 -20.09 7.65
C SER A 390 -11.89 -20.67 6.36
N TYR A 391 -11.24 -21.68 5.80
CA TYR A 391 -11.68 -22.40 4.60
C TYR A 391 -11.62 -23.90 4.84
N ASP A 392 -12.56 -24.62 4.25
CA ASP A 392 -12.58 -26.08 4.32
C ASP A 392 -11.56 -26.73 3.37
N VAL A 393 -11.47 -28.06 3.40
CA VAL A 393 -10.55 -28.82 2.53
C VAL A 393 -10.83 -28.72 1.02
N ASN A 394 -11.95 -28.08 0.63
CA ASN A 394 -12.34 -27.84 -0.75
C ASN A 394 -12.20 -26.35 -1.14
N ASP A 395 -11.55 -25.53 -0.29
CA ASP A 395 -11.39 -24.09 -0.48
C ASP A 395 -12.74 -23.32 -0.41
N GLU A 396 -13.75 -23.91 0.23
CA GLU A 396 -15.01 -23.21 0.52
C GLU A 396 -14.89 -22.47 1.86
N ARG A 397 -15.18 -21.15 1.85
CA ARG A 397 -15.14 -20.33 3.07
C ARG A 397 -16.11 -20.87 4.12
N GLU A 398 -15.61 -21.07 5.33
CA GLU A 398 -16.41 -21.44 6.48
C GLU A 398 -17.10 -20.23 7.13
N GLY A 399 -17.88 -20.48 8.18
CA GLY A 399 -18.47 -19.41 8.97
C GLY A 399 -17.39 -18.57 9.64
N ALA A 400 -17.73 -17.32 9.98
CA ALA A 400 -16.87 -16.52 10.82
C ALA A 400 -16.83 -17.10 12.23
N GLU A 401 -15.68 -16.94 12.89
CA GLU A 401 -15.42 -17.53 14.19
C GLU A 401 -14.81 -16.51 15.16
N ARG A 402 -14.86 -16.88 16.43
CA ARG A 402 -14.33 -16.10 17.54
C ARG A 402 -13.43 -16.99 18.40
N ARG A 403 -12.21 -16.51 18.70
CA ARG A 403 -11.25 -17.21 19.57
C ARG A 403 -10.92 -16.38 20.81
N GLU A 404 -10.59 -17.05 21.91
CA GLU A 404 -10.04 -16.43 23.11
C GLU A 404 -8.93 -17.28 23.70
N ASP A 405 -7.73 -16.75 23.74
CA ASP A 405 -6.54 -17.50 24.18
C ASP A 405 -5.50 -16.59 24.81
N ASN A 406 -4.30 -17.13 25.09
CA ASN A 406 -3.20 -16.34 25.66
C ASN A 406 -2.26 -15.85 24.55
N TRP A 407 -1.67 -14.69 24.76
CA TRP A 407 -0.60 -14.18 23.92
C TRP A 407 0.61 -13.78 24.75
N THR A 408 1.80 -13.96 24.18
CA THR A 408 3.04 -13.42 24.72
C THR A 408 3.93 -12.90 23.60
N ILE A 409 4.90 -12.04 23.92
CA ILE A 409 5.90 -11.61 22.95
C ILE A 409 7.30 -11.66 23.56
N THR A 410 8.22 -12.31 22.85
CA THR A 410 9.62 -12.46 23.27
C THR A 410 10.52 -12.17 22.08
N GLU A 411 11.47 -11.24 22.22
CA GLU A 411 12.42 -10.87 21.16
C GLU A 411 11.75 -10.53 19.81
N GLY A 412 10.60 -9.84 19.88
CA GLY A 412 9.80 -9.46 18.71
C GLY A 412 8.99 -10.60 18.08
N VAL A 413 8.92 -11.78 18.71
CA VAL A 413 8.08 -12.91 18.25
C VAL A 413 6.83 -12.99 19.11
N LEU A 414 5.69 -12.70 18.51
CA LEU A 414 4.35 -12.88 19.07
C LEU A 414 4.02 -14.37 19.04
N HIS A 415 3.57 -14.88 20.17
CA HIS A 415 3.09 -16.25 20.35
C HIS A 415 1.60 -16.13 20.64
N LEU A 416 0.79 -16.79 19.82
CA LEU A 416 -0.64 -16.98 20.04
C LEU A 416 -0.80 -18.45 20.46
N ASP A 417 -1.10 -18.68 21.73
CA ASP A 417 -1.16 -20.04 22.30
C ASP A 417 -2.56 -20.62 22.04
N GLU A 418 -2.70 -21.47 21.03
CA GLU A 418 -3.99 -22.02 20.61
C GLU A 418 -4.31 -23.38 21.26
N ASP A 419 -5.60 -23.69 21.35
CA ASP A 419 -6.09 -24.98 21.85
C ASP A 419 -5.61 -26.16 20.97
N GLY A 420 -4.84 -27.09 21.56
CA GLY A 420 -4.40 -28.32 20.88
C GLY A 420 -2.88 -28.48 20.70
N ASP A 421 -2.07 -27.64 21.34
CA ASP A 421 -0.61 -27.54 21.18
C ASP A 421 -0.17 -26.97 19.80
N THR A 422 -1.10 -26.45 18.99
CA THR A 422 -0.77 -25.63 17.81
C THR A 422 -0.22 -24.28 18.28
N GLN A 423 0.91 -23.87 17.72
CA GLN A 423 1.56 -22.61 18.09
C GLN A 423 1.88 -21.84 16.82
N GLU A 424 1.03 -20.88 16.49
CA GLU A 424 1.40 -19.87 15.52
C GLU A 424 2.38 -18.88 16.16
N ARG A 425 3.53 -18.71 15.51
CA ARG A 425 4.52 -17.72 15.92
C ARG A 425 4.72 -16.73 14.80
N TRP A 426 4.56 -15.46 15.13
CA TRP A 426 4.69 -14.36 14.19
C TRP A 426 5.80 -13.44 14.65
N ARG A 427 6.82 -13.20 13.82
CA ARG A 427 7.72 -12.08 14.07
C ARG A 427 6.99 -10.79 13.72
N ILE A 428 7.04 -9.81 14.61
CA ILE A 428 6.34 -8.53 14.47
C ILE A 428 7.36 -7.39 14.37
N ALA A 429 7.13 -6.46 13.44
CA ALA A 429 7.71 -5.12 13.47
C ALA A 429 6.60 -4.07 13.56
N LEU A 430 6.84 -2.98 14.29
CA LEU A 430 5.91 -1.86 14.40
C LEU A 430 6.30 -0.73 13.45
N ALA A 431 5.31 -0.22 12.73
CA ALA A 431 5.28 1.10 12.14
C ALA A 431 4.36 2.03 12.98
N GLN A 432 4.14 3.26 12.52
CA GLN A 432 3.31 4.23 13.25
C GLN A 432 1.82 3.85 13.28
N ASN A 433 1.30 3.35 12.16
CA ASN A 433 -0.11 3.04 11.94
C ASN A 433 -0.38 1.55 11.60
N THR A 434 0.68 0.77 11.39
CA THR A 434 0.62 -0.62 10.96
C THR A 434 1.64 -1.46 11.72
N THR A 435 1.45 -2.76 11.68
CA THR A 435 2.38 -3.78 12.12
C THR A 435 2.65 -4.76 10.98
N TYR A 436 3.89 -5.19 10.83
CA TYR A 436 4.26 -6.22 9.85
C TYR A 436 4.44 -7.53 10.58
N TRP A 437 3.72 -8.56 10.12
CA TRP A 437 3.71 -9.88 10.72
C TRP A 437 4.34 -10.83 9.73
N ALA A 438 5.47 -11.43 10.10
CA ALA A 438 6.12 -12.45 9.30
C ALA A 438 5.96 -13.80 9.99
N LEU A 439 5.35 -14.76 9.31
CA LEU A 439 5.12 -16.09 9.88
C LEU A 439 6.46 -16.77 10.15
N LYS A 440 6.66 -17.21 11.39
CA LYS A 440 7.92 -17.81 11.84
C LYS A 440 7.84 -19.32 11.98
N ASP A 441 6.74 -19.81 12.52
CA ASP A 441 6.52 -21.21 12.85
C ASP A 441 5.03 -21.47 12.74
N ASP A 442 4.69 -22.48 11.95
CA ASP A 442 3.34 -22.94 11.67
C ASP A 442 3.39 -24.43 11.27
N GLU A 443 2.25 -25.12 11.30
CA GLU A 443 2.14 -26.48 10.77
C GLU A 443 2.45 -26.54 9.26
N ASN A 444 2.22 -25.43 8.53
CA ASN A 444 2.54 -25.32 7.11
C ASN A 444 3.88 -24.63 6.86
N GLU A 445 4.95 -25.42 6.70
CA GLU A 445 6.30 -24.90 6.37
C GLU A 445 6.35 -24.06 5.08
N GLN A 446 5.35 -24.19 4.19
CA GLN A 446 5.23 -23.44 2.94
C GLN A 446 4.79 -21.98 3.14
N GLU A 447 4.31 -21.63 4.32
CA GLU A 447 3.85 -20.28 4.66
C GLU A 447 4.86 -19.49 5.48
N ILE A 448 5.97 -20.12 5.90
CA ILE A 448 7.02 -19.44 6.65
C ILE A 448 7.54 -18.27 5.82
N ASN A 449 7.61 -17.10 6.46
CA ASN A 449 7.88 -15.79 5.86
C ASN A 449 6.76 -15.19 5.00
N LYS A 450 5.53 -15.70 5.07
CA LYS A 450 4.34 -14.93 4.65
C LYS A 450 4.33 -13.63 5.46
N ILE A 451 4.18 -12.50 4.78
CA ILE A 451 4.17 -11.18 5.42
C ILE A 451 2.85 -10.46 5.24
N ASP A 452 2.22 -10.19 6.37
CA ASP A 452 0.99 -9.41 6.44
C ASP A 452 1.23 -8.00 7.00
N SER A 453 0.57 -7.02 6.38
CA SER A 453 0.46 -5.66 6.89
C SER A 453 -0.85 -5.53 7.67
N VAL A 454 -0.74 -5.48 8.99
CA VAL A 454 -1.88 -5.47 9.92
C VAL A 454 -2.00 -4.10 10.56
N SER A 455 -3.12 -3.43 10.33
CA SER A 455 -3.37 -2.08 10.84
C SER A 455 -3.49 -2.05 12.36
N ILE A 456 -2.98 -1.01 12.99
CA ILE A 456 -3.22 -0.77 14.43
C ILE A 456 -4.53 0.01 14.57
N SER A 457 -5.35 -0.32 15.56
CA SER A 457 -6.55 0.46 15.83
C SER A 457 -6.22 1.90 16.25
N LYS A 458 -6.86 2.86 15.59
CA LYS A 458 -6.86 4.27 15.97
C LYS A 458 -8.06 4.55 16.89
N PRO A 459 -7.88 5.16 18.07
CA PRO A 459 -9.00 5.52 18.94
C PRO A 459 -10.00 6.42 18.22
N LEU A 460 -11.27 6.05 18.24
CA LEU A 460 -12.34 6.88 17.69
C LEU A 460 -12.49 8.16 18.51
N ILE A 461 -12.70 9.27 17.80
CA ILE A 461 -13.08 10.56 18.38
C ILE A 461 -14.54 10.81 18.00
N ALA A 462 -15.38 11.19 18.96
CA ALA A 462 -16.82 11.36 18.76
C ALA A 462 -17.16 12.22 17.53
N ASP A 463 -16.51 13.37 17.38
CA ASP A 463 -16.75 14.29 16.27
C ASP A 463 -16.31 13.70 14.91
N SER A 464 -15.22 12.94 14.86
CA SER A 464 -14.77 12.29 13.62
C SER A 464 -15.59 11.03 13.30
N PHE A 465 -16.25 10.42 14.28
CA PHE A 465 -17.08 9.22 14.09
C PHE A 465 -18.49 9.52 13.55
N LEU A 466 -18.98 10.76 13.66
CA LEU A 466 -20.24 11.16 13.03
C LEU A 466 -20.17 11.02 11.51
N GLY A 467 -21.19 10.41 10.89
CA GLY A 467 -21.22 10.20 9.45
C GLY A 467 -22.14 9.06 9.02
N THR A 468 -22.13 8.78 7.71
CA THR A 468 -22.76 7.60 7.13
C THR A 468 -21.68 6.70 6.57
N TYR A 469 -21.85 5.40 6.78
CA TYR A 469 -20.89 4.36 6.43
C TYR A 469 -21.57 3.24 5.67
N ASP A 470 -20.87 2.68 4.70
CA ASP A 470 -21.21 1.43 4.03
C ASP A 470 -20.47 0.28 4.73
N ILE A 471 -21.16 -0.83 4.96
CA ILE A 471 -20.61 -2.03 5.60
C ILE A 471 -20.76 -3.19 4.63
N SER A 472 -19.69 -3.96 4.45
CA SER A 472 -19.68 -5.24 3.72
C SER A 472 -19.34 -6.36 4.69
N ILE A 473 -20.20 -7.37 4.78
CA ILE A 473 -20.02 -8.54 5.65
C ILE A 473 -19.81 -9.78 4.75
N PRO A 474 -18.59 -10.33 4.68
CA PRO A 474 -18.26 -11.38 3.71
C PRO A 474 -19.04 -12.67 3.91
N THR A 475 -19.22 -13.10 5.16
CA THR A 475 -19.94 -14.32 5.52
C THR A 475 -21.45 -14.26 5.32
N GLU A 476 -22.00 -13.06 5.08
CA GLU A 476 -23.44 -12.82 4.86
C GLU A 476 -23.77 -12.57 3.38
N ASN A 477 -23.14 -13.33 2.47
CA ASN A 477 -23.26 -13.14 1.01
C ASN A 477 -22.92 -11.70 0.57
N ASN A 478 -21.92 -11.08 1.21
CA ASN A 478 -21.55 -9.68 0.97
C ASN A 478 -22.71 -8.72 1.19
N ALA A 479 -23.50 -8.94 2.24
CA ALA A 479 -24.57 -8.04 2.66
C ALA A 479 -24.03 -6.61 2.74
N LYS A 480 -24.71 -5.67 2.07
CA LYS A 480 -24.36 -4.25 2.05
C LYS A 480 -25.27 -3.50 2.99
N GLU A 481 -24.74 -3.21 4.16
CA GLU A 481 -25.47 -2.52 5.23
C GLU A 481 -25.04 -1.05 5.31
N VAL A 482 -25.90 -0.21 5.88
CA VAL A 482 -25.64 1.24 5.99
C VAL A 482 -25.77 1.67 7.43
N LEU A 483 -24.70 2.18 8.02
CA LEU A 483 -24.69 2.72 9.37
C LEU A 483 -24.61 4.24 9.35
N THR A 484 -25.58 4.91 9.96
CA THR A 484 -25.56 6.37 10.15
C THR A 484 -25.37 6.71 11.62
N ILE A 485 -24.22 7.28 11.95
CA ILE A 485 -23.85 7.75 13.29
C ILE A 485 -24.22 9.23 13.43
N SER A 486 -25.15 9.53 14.34
CA SER A 486 -25.66 10.89 14.57
C SER A 486 -25.18 11.49 15.89
N ALA A 487 -25.07 12.81 15.93
CA ALA A 487 -24.77 13.54 17.16
C ALA A 487 -25.77 13.21 18.27
N GLY A 488 -25.30 13.16 19.52
CA GLY A 488 -26.15 12.87 20.68
C GLY A 488 -26.34 11.38 20.98
N GLY A 489 -25.58 10.50 20.35
CA GLY A 489 -25.49 9.07 20.72
C GLY A 489 -26.52 8.16 20.03
N SER A 490 -27.30 8.65 19.07
CA SER A 490 -28.23 7.83 18.28
C SER A 490 -27.60 7.40 16.95
N CYS A 491 -27.99 6.22 16.45
CA CYS A 491 -27.62 5.74 15.13
C CYS A 491 -28.80 5.02 14.42
N ASP A 492 -28.62 4.76 13.13
CA ASP A 492 -29.50 3.94 12.31
C ASP A 492 -28.65 2.93 11.52
N TYR A 493 -28.98 1.65 11.62
CA TYR A 493 -28.35 0.55 10.90
C TYR A 493 -29.39 -0.04 9.93
N SER A 494 -29.31 0.35 8.65
CA SER A 494 -30.23 -0.07 7.59
C SER A 494 -31.71 0.05 7.95
N GLY A 495 -32.09 1.16 8.59
CA GLY A 495 -33.46 1.42 9.06
C GLY A 495 -33.78 0.88 10.45
N THR A 496 -32.83 0.19 11.09
CA THR A 496 -32.95 -0.25 12.49
C THR A 496 -32.32 0.78 13.41
N GLY A 497 -33.14 1.38 14.28
CA GLY A 497 -32.66 2.35 15.25
C GLY A 497 -31.71 1.73 16.30
N CYS A 498 -30.59 2.40 16.56
CA CYS A 498 -29.58 1.99 17.52
C CYS A 498 -29.05 3.19 18.31
N ASN A 499 -28.24 2.93 19.34
CA ASN A 499 -27.43 3.95 20.02
C ASN A 499 -25.96 3.59 19.88
N TRP A 500 -25.09 4.59 19.96
CA TRP A 500 -23.65 4.39 19.91
C TRP A 500 -22.93 5.05 21.08
N SER A 501 -21.78 4.48 21.44
CA SER A 501 -20.83 5.04 22.40
C SER A 501 -19.41 4.73 21.96
N ILE A 502 -18.41 5.37 22.59
CA ILE A 502 -17.00 5.03 22.44
C ILE A 502 -16.53 4.60 23.83
N ASP A 503 -15.90 3.43 23.92
CA ASP A 503 -15.39 2.91 25.18
C ASP A 503 -14.05 3.56 25.58
N GLU A 504 -13.49 3.11 26.71
CA GLU A 504 -12.23 3.65 27.24
C GLU A 504 -10.99 3.36 26.38
N ASN A 505 -11.06 2.36 25.51
CA ASN A 505 -10.01 1.99 24.56
C ASN A 505 -10.17 2.70 23.21
N GLY A 506 -11.23 3.51 23.05
CA GLY A 506 -11.52 4.21 21.80
C GLY A 506 -12.26 3.35 20.77
N LYS A 507 -12.80 2.20 21.16
CA LYS A 507 -13.63 1.34 20.30
C LYS A 507 -15.07 1.83 20.31
N GLY A 508 -15.68 1.86 19.13
CA GLY A 508 -17.09 2.23 18.94
C GLY A 508 -17.99 1.05 19.29
N VAL A 509 -19.05 1.30 20.04
CA VAL A 509 -20.02 0.28 20.45
C VAL A 509 -21.41 0.69 20.00
N ILE A 510 -22.03 -0.13 19.15
CA ILE A 510 -23.39 0.00 18.66
C ILE A 510 -24.32 -0.92 19.46
N THR A 511 -25.38 -0.34 19.99
CA THR A 511 -26.37 -1.02 20.84
C THR A 511 -27.76 -0.90 20.24
N PHE A 512 -28.41 -2.04 20.05
CA PHE A 512 -29.76 -2.09 19.49
C PHE A 512 -30.84 -2.00 20.57
N ALA A 513 -32.11 -1.95 20.16
CA ALA A 513 -33.24 -1.79 21.07
C ALA A 513 -33.26 -2.85 22.19
N SER A 514 -33.88 -2.50 23.32
CA SER A 514 -33.97 -3.39 24.49
C SER A 514 -34.53 -4.77 24.13
N GLY A 515 -33.73 -5.81 24.34
CA GLY A 515 -34.09 -7.20 24.05
C GLY A 515 -33.40 -7.78 22.81
N SER A 516 -32.65 -6.98 22.05
CA SER A 516 -31.67 -7.49 21.09
C SER A 516 -30.45 -8.04 21.83
N ASP A 517 -29.95 -9.16 21.34
CA ASP A 517 -28.70 -9.83 21.70
C ASP A 517 -27.51 -9.32 20.86
N ALA A 518 -27.77 -8.66 19.73
CA ALA A 518 -26.75 -8.16 18.83
C ALA A 518 -26.05 -6.90 19.38
N ARG A 519 -24.74 -6.80 19.11
CA ARG A 519 -23.91 -5.62 19.38
C ARG A 519 -22.90 -5.44 18.25
N GLY A 520 -22.80 -4.22 17.74
CA GLY A 520 -21.77 -3.87 16.76
C GLY A 520 -20.54 -3.28 17.45
N ASN A 521 -19.37 -3.74 17.06
CA ASN A 521 -18.08 -3.24 17.52
C ASN A 521 -17.36 -2.58 16.35
N VAL A 522 -16.81 -1.38 16.55
CA VAL A 522 -16.22 -0.58 15.48
C VAL A 522 -14.83 -0.13 15.84
N TRP A 523 -13.86 -0.43 14.98
CA TRP A 523 -12.49 0.06 15.08
C TRP A 523 -12.13 0.87 13.85
N GLN A 524 -11.50 2.02 14.05
CA GLN A 524 -10.87 2.74 12.95
C GLN A 524 -9.49 2.13 12.67
N MET A 525 -9.22 1.83 11.40
CA MET A 525 -7.89 1.40 10.96
C MET A 525 -6.98 2.62 10.88
N ALA A 526 -5.78 2.56 11.47
CA ALA A 526 -4.87 3.71 11.49
C ALA A 526 -4.22 3.98 10.13
N ASP A 527 -4.01 2.94 9.32
CA ASP A 527 -3.44 3.00 7.96
C ASP A 527 -4.47 3.35 6.87
N ARG A 528 -5.76 3.49 7.22
CA ARG A 528 -6.84 3.82 6.27
C ARG A 528 -7.69 4.97 6.80
N SER A 529 -7.67 6.11 6.11
CA SER A 529 -8.32 7.33 6.61
C SER A 529 -9.84 7.20 6.75
N ASN A 530 -10.46 6.37 5.91
CA ASN A 530 -11.90 6.12 5.87
C ASN A 530 -12.25 4.63 6.05
N GLY A 531 -11.27 3.80 6.39
CA GLY A 531 -11.43 2.36 6.61
C GLY A 531 -11.65 2.03 8.08
N TYR A 532 -12.62 1.17 8.34
CA TYR A 532 -13.00 0.70 9.66
C TYR A 532 -13.28 -0.79 9.59
N ILE A 533 -13.08 -1.50 10.69
CA ILE A 533 -13.62 -2.84 10.86
C ILE A 533 -14.90 -2.72 11.71
N PHE A 534 -15.94 -3.42 11.27
CA PHE A 534 -17.20 -3.59 11.97
C PHE A 534 -17.38 -5.08 12.29
N VAL A 535 -17.61 -5.43 13.55
CA VAL A 535 -17.92 -6.82 13.93
C VAL A 535 -19.25 -6.84 14.67
N MET A 536 -20.25 -7.53 14.11
CA MET A 536 -21.45 -7.89 14.86
C MET A 536 -21.14 -9.07 15.78
N THR A 537 -21.68 -9.04 16.99
CA THR A 537 -21.54 -10.10 18.00
C THR A 537 -22.89 -10.32 18.68
N HIS A 538 -23.15 -11.54 19.15
CA HIS A 538 -24.42 -11.90 19.78
C HIS A 538 -24.24 -12.39 21.24
N ASP A 539 -24.93 -11.74 22.19
CA ASP A 539 -24.85 -12.06 23.62
C ASP A 539 -25.39 -13.48 23.94
N ASN A 540 -26.23 -14.07 23.08
CA ASN A 540 -26.82 -15.41 23.26
C ASN A 540 -25.96 -16.56 22.71
N ASN A 541 -25.03 -16.25 21.81
CA ASN A 541 -24.12 -17.19 21.16
C ASN A 541 -22.81 -16.44 20.85
N ARG A 542 -21.78 -16.73 21.64
CA ARG A 542 -20.49 -16.01 21.52
C ARG A 542 -19.77 -16.31 20.21
N ASP A 543 -20.11 -17.40 19.56
CA ASP A 543 -19.51 -17.85 18.30
C ASP A 543 -20.27 -17.31 17.08
N ASP A 544 -21.42 -16.66 17.29
CA ASP A 544 -22.17 -15.97 16.26
C ASP A 544 -21.63 -14.55 16.09
N VAL A 545 -20.71 -14.41 15.14
CA VAL A 545 -19.98 -13.18 14.84
C VAL A 545 -19.98 -12.90 13.34
N GLU A 546 -20.02 -11.62 13.00
CA GLU A 546 -20.09 -11.16 11.61
C GLU A 546 -19.04 -10.06 11.41
N PRO A 547 -17.74 -10.42 11.26
CA PRO A 547 -16.70 -9.47 10.94
C PRO A 547 -16.88 -8.96 9.51
N GLY A 548 -16.77 -7.65 9.35
CA GLY A 548 -16.99 -6.96 8.08
C GLY A 548 -16.17 -5.68 7.98
N TYR A 549 -16.04 -5.20 6.76
CA TYR A 549 -15.33 -3.97 6.45
C TYR A 549 -16.32 -2.81 6.32
N MET A 550 -16.02 -1.70 6.96
CA MET A 550 -16.85 -0.51 6.97
C MET A 550 -16.10 0.68 6.38
N THR A 551 -16.70 1.38 5.42
CA THR A 551 -16.12 2.55 4.76
C THR A 551 -17.00 3.78 4.94
N ARG A 552 -16.38 4.94 5.16
CA ARG A 552 -17.11 6.21 5.24
C ARG A 552 -17.54 6.70 3.85
N ARG A 553 -18.77 7.18 3.73
CA ARG A 553 -19.32 7.83 2.52
C ARG A 553 -18.86 9.27 2.33
#